data_AF-A0A5J4TKI3-F1
#
_entry.id   AF-A0A5J4TKI3-F1
#
_cell.length_a   1.000
_cell.length_b   1.000
_cell.length_c   1.000
_cell.angle_alpha   90.00
_cell.angle_beta   90.00
_cell.angle_gamma   90.00
#
_symmetry.space_group_name_H-M   'P 1'
#
loop_
_entity.id
_entity.type
_entity.pdbx_description
1 polymer ?
#
loop_
_entity_poly.entity_id
_entity_poly.type
_entity_poly.pdbx_seq_one_letter_code
_entity_poly.pdbx_strand_id
1 'polypeptide(L)'
;RVSFTLDGKDEQQSILLQKDNNQHLLTLEDSFLQTSELTVELTGSKTSMIRSNGQRMSVVKGMRMGRGQQEEGLISGSAFEVVRGGLTLIDLKMKDVTMIGNDGNKNSEIKDSLKGLIIMKEKASLLKMEKFLIENITSQGINNEDITSAIVMQGGKNSRLELLNGQFNLAIYTSTGGAIYANPQETSLIQVEGVLFQNQGSGQTGSRGGAVFVNMRNYNVEMKFTRCVFYRNNAEKGSNIFIQYQTFQQRVDKSSFTGCTAIVGSSTEQEVSVMYTVGSSATEVFIDERNLLHSSFSKQQQKEVVRFIANPDEDHDFDSTQKCGFQDNPCDTYASMIKYLEKEVHNPDGSSGRVETIIFWKGKYEQQALRLQQTNADSVNIIGCGSAETDLEAWPNQQNVLLQGGVGQ
;
A
#
# COMPACT_ATOMS: atom_id res chain seq x y z
N ARG A 1 -14.27 -22.76 -15.67
CA ARG A 1 -13.15 -22.05 -15.03
C ARG A 1 -11.89 -22.78 -15.45
N VAL A 2 -11.02 -22.14 -16.23
CA VAL A 2 -9.78 -22.77 -16.72
C VAL A 2 -8.67 -22.49 -15.71
N SER A 3 -7.83 -23.48 -15.46
CA SER A 3 -6.63 -23.35 -14.62
C SER A 3 -5.41 -23.59 -15.49
N PHE A 4 -4.43 -22.69 -15.39
CA PHE A 4 -3.17 -22.76 -16.12
C PHE A 4 -2.03 -22.55 -15.14
N THR A 5 -1.05 -23.45 -15.17
CA THR A 5 0.11 -23.43 -14.27
C THR A 5 1.39 -23.35 -15.10
N LEU A 6 2.27 -22.45 -14.72
CA LEU A 6 3.63 -22.33 -15.27
C LEU A 6 4.63 -22.51 -14.14
N ASP A 7 5.39 -23.59 -14.20
CA ASP A 7 6.43 -23.88 -13.22
C ASP A 7 7.80 -23.71 -13.90
N GLY A 8 8.58 -22.76 -13.38
CA GLY A 8 9.98 -22.62 -13.72
C GLY A 8 10.84 -23.53 -12.84
N LYS A 9 12.16 -23.38 -13.00
CA LYS A 9 13.18 -24.04 -12.20
C LYS A 9 13.80 -23.13 -11.15
N ASP A 10 13.79 -21.83 -11.42
CA ASP A 10 14.44 -20.79 -10.63
C ASP A 10 14.05 -19.41 -11.21
N GLU A 11 13.73 -18.44 -10.34
CA GLU A 11 13.27 -17.11 -10.74
C GLU A 11 14.31 -16.32 -11.57
N GLN A 12 15.60 -16.64 -11.47
CA GLN A 12 16.67 -16.00 -12.24
C GLN A 12 16.99 -16.73 -13.55
N GLN A 13 16.65 -18.02 -13.66
CA GLN A 13 16.95 -18.83 -14.85
C GLN A 13 15.75 -19.00 -15.77
N SER A 14 14.54 -19.02 -15.22
CA SER A 14 13.30 -19.29 -15.95
C SER A 14 12.59 -17.98 -16.27
N ILE A 15 12.61 -17.60 -17.55
CA ILE A 15 12.09 -16.31 -18.00
C ILE A 15 10.92 -16.53 -18.95
N LEU A 16 9.78 -15.92 -18.63
CA LEU A 16 8.68 -15.75 -19.57
C LEU A 16 8.82 -14.39 -20.25
N LEU A 17 8.94 -14.40 -21.57
CA LEU A 17 9.22 -13.21 -22.36
C LEU A 17 8.10 -12.93 -23.36
N GLN A 18 7.55 -11.71 -23.31
CA GLN A 18 6.69 -11.19 -24.36
C GLN A 18 7.55 -10.62 -25.50
N LYS A 19 7.55 -11.28 -26.66
CA LYS A 19 8.28 -10.80 -27.86
C LYS A 19 7.47 -9.88 -28.75
N ASP A 20 6.15 -10.05 -28.80
CA ASP A 20 5.25 -9.16 -29.56
C ASP A 20 4.72 -8.06 -28.64
N ASN A 21 5.16 -6.83 -28.88
CA ASN A 21 4.82 -5.66 -28.08
C ASN A 21 3.44 -5.05 -28.40
N ASN A 22 2.70 -5.64 -29.36
CA ASN A 22 1.39 -5.15 -29.79
C ASN A 22 0.20 -6.02 -29.29
N GLN A 23 0.47 -7.12 -28.60
CA GLN A 23 -0.56 -8.02 -28.07
C GLN A 23 -0.39 -8.23 -26.58
N HIS A 24 -1.47 -8.58 -25.87
CA HIS A 24 -1.36 -9.02 -24.48
C HIS A 24 -0.62 -10.37 -24.41
N LEU A 25 0.25 -10.57 -23.41
CA LEU A 25 0.86 -11.89 -23.17
C LEU A 25 -0.20 -12.92 -22.78
N LEU A 26 -1.13 -12.53 -21.90
CA LEU A 26 -2.27 -13.36 -21.50
C LEU A 26 -3.54 -12.52 -21.39
N THR A 27 -4.66 -13.09 -21.86
CA THR A 27 -6.00 -12.60 -21.55
C THR A 27 -6.71 -13.60 -20.66
N LEU A 28 -7.18 -13.15 -19.50
CA LEU A 28 -7.85 -13.97 -18.50
C LEU A 28 -9.36 -13.71 -18.53
N GLU A 29 -10.13 -14.75 -18.80
CA GLU A 29 -11.60 -14.75 -18.76
C GLU A 29 -12.08 -15.79 -17.73
N ASP A 30 -12.34 -15.35 -16.50
CA ASP A 30 -12.78 -16.20 -15.39
C ASP A 30 -11.83 -17.40 -15.16
N SER A 31 -10.53 -17.11 -15.15
CA SER A 31 -9.45 -18.12 -15.16
C SER A 31 -8.52 -18.00 -13.95
N PHE A 32 -7.83 -19.09 -13.65
CA PHE A 32 -6.80 -19.16 -12.61
C PHE A 32 -5.44 -19.36 -13.27
N LEU A 33 -4.51 -18.44 -13.03
CA LEU A 33 -3.12 -18.52 -13.44
C LEU A 33 -2.26 -18.68 -12.20
N GLN A 34 -1.45 -19.72 -12.15
CA GLN A 34 -0.42 -19.88 -11.13
C GLN A 34 0.95 -19.96 -11.78
N THR A 35 1.87 -19.19 -11.23
CA THR A 35 3.27 -19.24 -11.62
C THR A 35 4.12 -19.57 -10.41
N SER A 36 5.18 -20.34 -10.60
CA SER A 36 6.18 -20.61 -9.57
C SER A 36 7.57 -20.60 -10.19
N GLU A 37 8.57 -20.16 -9.41
CA GLU A 37 10.00 -20.24 -9.78
C GLU A 37 10.35 -19.68 -11.17
N LEU A 38 9.68 -18.63 -11.61
CA LEU A 38 9.92 -17.95 -12.89
C LEU A 38 9.75 -16.44 -12.75
N THR A 39 10.42 -15.68 -13.62
CA THR A 39 10.24 -14.23 -13.78
C THR A 39 9.64 -13.90 -15.13
N VAL A 40 8.66 -13.00 -15.17
CA VAL A 40 8.15 -12.41 -16.41
C VAL A 40 8.96 -11.15 -16.71
N GLU A 41 9.69 -11.16 -17.83
CA GLU A 41 10.50 -10.03 -18.28
C GLU A 41 9.63 -8.99 -18.99
N LEU A 42 9.76 -7.72 -18.57
CA LEU A 42 9.04 -6.59 -19.16
C LEU A 42 9.91 -5.92 -20.25
N THR A 43 9.44 -5.91 -21.50
CA THR A 43 10.22 -5.50 -22.69
C THR A 43 9.64 -4.33 -23.48
N GLY A 44 8.90 -3.46 -22.82
CA GLY A 44 8.38 -2.22 -23.40
C GLY A 44 7.12 -2.42 -24.23
N SER A 45 6.30 -3.42 -23.91
CA SER A 45 5.00 -3.65 -24.56
C SER A 45 4.12 -2.39 -24.49
N LYS A 46 3.44 -2.08 -25.60
CA LYS A 46 2.49 -0.95 -25.71
C LYS A 46 1.11 -1.30 -25.19
N THR A 47 0.82 -2.60 -25.07
CA THR A 47 -0.43 -3.12 -24.52
C THR A 47 -0.20 -3.59 -23.08
N SER A 48 -1.28 -3.88 -22.36
CA SER A 48 -1.15 -4.50 -21.04
C SER A 48 -0.56 -5.91 -21.16
N MET A 49 0.33 -6.30 -20.25
CA MET A 49 0.93 -7.64 -20.31
C MET A 49 -0.13 -8.70 -20.00
N ILE A 50 -0.87 -8.53 -18.92
CA ILE A 50 -2.00 -9.40 -18.56
C ILE A 50 -3.28 -8.57 -18.52
N ARG A 51 -4.27 -9.01 -19.32
CA ARG A 51 -5.58 -8.38 -19.37
C ARG A 51 -6.63 -9.30 -18.76
N SER A 52 -7.33 -8.85 -17.73
CA SER A 52 -8.52 -9.53 -17.20
C SER A 52 -9.78 -8.95 -17.83
N ASN A 53 -10.56 -9.80 -18.52
CA ASN A 53 -11.77 -9.40 -19.24
C ASN A 53 -12.91 -10.43 -19.05
N GLY A 54 -13.04 -10.96 -17.83
CA GLY A 54 -14.08 -11.91 -17.47
C GLY A 54 -15.41 -11.26 -17.07
N GLN A 55 -16.44 -12.08 -16.84
CA GLN A 55 -17.66 -11.62 -16.16
C GLN A 55 -17.59 -11.86 -14.64
N ARG A 56 -16.69 -12.73 -14.20
CA ARG A 56 -16.46 -13.15 -12.81
C ARG A 56 -15.00 -12.87 -12.42
N MET A 57 -14.46 -13.69 -11.52
CA MET A 57 -13.14 -13.50 -10.92
C MET A 57 -12.07 -14.33 -11.61
N SER A 58 -11.07 -13.62 -12.14
CA SER A 58 -9.78 -14.19 -12.50
C SER A 58 -8.81 -14.11 -11.31
N VAL A 59 -7.87 -15.04 -11.22
CA VAL A 59 -6.86 -15.08 -10.16
C VAL A 59 -5.50 -15.29 -10.78
N VAL A 60 -4.50 -14.55 -10.30
CA VAL A 60 -3.08 -14.74 -10.62
C VAL A 60 -2.34 -14.95 -9.30
N LYS A 61 -1.57 -16.03 -9.19
CA LYS A 61 -0.82 -16.37 -7.97
C LYS A 61 0.67 -16.59 -8.26
N GLY A 62 1.53 -16.06 -7.40
CA GLY A 62 2.96 -16.36 -7.37
C GLY A 62 3.78 -15.65 -8.46
N MET A 63 3.26 -14.57 -9.02
CA MET A 63 3.89 -13.92 -10.18
C MET A 63 5.05 -13.01 -9.76
N ARG A 64 6.17 -13.14 -10.47
CA ARG A 64 7.34 -12.28 -10.34
C ARG A 64 7.55 -11.54 -11.65
N MET A 65 7.69 -10.23 -11.60
CA MET A 65 7.84 -9.38 -12.77
C MET A 65 8.94 -8.36 -12.53
N GLY A 66 9.67 -8.02 -13.58
CA GLY A 66 10.73 -7.03 -13.49
C GLY A 66 11.81 -7.23 -14.54
N ARG A 67 13.05 -6.98 -14.12
CA ARG A 67 14.24 -7.30 -14.90
C ARG A 67 14.37 -8.81 -15.09
N GLY A 68 14.44 -9.24 -16.35
CA GLY A 68 14.87 -10.59 -16.72
C GLY A 68 16.37 -10.58 -17.02
N GLN A 69 16.77 -10.71 -18.28
CA GLN A 69 18.17 -10.57 -18.70
C GLN A 69 18.62 -9.11 -18.92
N GLN A 70 17.70 -8.15 -18.90
CA GLN A 70 17.99 -6.72 -19.09
C GLN A 70 18.40 -6.03 -17.78
N GLU A 71 19.01 -4.85 -17.90
CA GLU A 71 19.38 -4.01 -16.73
C GLU A 71 18.14 -3.52 -15.97
N GLU A 72 17.04 -3.24 -16.67
CA GLU A 72 15.74 -2.84 -16.12
C GLU A 72 14.57 -3.44 -16.92
N GLY A 73 13.43 -3.68 -16.28
CA GLY A 73 12.19 -4.05 -16.97
C GLY A 73 11.49 -2.81 -17.54
N LEU A 74 11.08 -2.84 -18.80
CA LEU A 74 10.45 -1.69 -19.47
C LEU A 74 8.97 -1.93 -19.71
N ILE A 75 8.12 -0.92 -19.50
CA ILE A 75 6.69 -1.03 -19.83
C ILE A 75 6.11 0.27 -20.35
N SER A 76 5.38 0.22 -21.47
CA SER A 76 4.68 1.40 -22.03
C SER A 76 3.16 1.32 -21.82
N GLY A 77 2.61 0.11 -21.78
CA GLY A 77 1.25 -0.19 -21.30
C GLY A 77 1.19 -0.35 -19.78
N SER A 78 0.49 -1.39 -19.30
CA SER A 78 0.42 -1.76 -17.88
C SER A 78 0.79 -3.23 -17.67
N ALA A 79 1.29 -3.59 -16.49
CA ALA A 79 1.55 -5.00 -16.16
C ALA A 79 0.23 -5.77 -16.09
N PHE A 80 -0.76 -5.15 -15.44
CA PHE A 80 -2.11 -5.67 -15.34
C PHE A 80 -3.13 -4.64 -15.79
N GLU A 81 -4.14 -5.10 -16.51
CA GLU A 81 -5.32 -4.30 -16.84
C GLU A 81 -6.59 -5.11 -16.50
N VAL A 82 -7.42 -4.57 -15.61
CA VAL A 82 -8.72 -5.14 -15.28
C VAL A 82 -9.78 -4.36 -16.03
N VAL A 83 -10.34 -4.98 -17.08
CA VAL A 83 -11.33 -4.35 -17.95
C VAL A 83 -12.75 -4.64 -17.49
N ARG A 84 -13.03 -5.90 -17.12
CA ARG A 84 -14.36 -6.35 -16.70
C ARG A 84 -14.23 -7.50 -15.70
N GLY A 85 -15.25 -7.65 -14.86
CA GLY A 85 -15.24 -8.65 -13.79
C GLY A 85 -14.24 -8.23 -12.73
N GLY A 86 -13.56 -9.19 -12.10
CA GLY A 86 -12.47 -8.82 -11.21
C GLY A 86 -11.24 -9.70 -11.32
N LEU A 87 -10.20 -9.22 -10.66
CA LEU A 87 -8.89 -9.84 -10.62
C LEU A 87 -8.38 -9.89 -9.18
N THR A 88 -7.96 -11.08 -8.75
CA THR A 88 -7.21 -11.25 -7.50
C THR A 88 -5.76 -11.58 -7.82
N LEU A 89 -4.83 -10.80 -7.28
CA LEU A 89 -3.39 -11.01 -7.38
C LEU A 89 -2.89 -11.47 -5.99
N ILE A 90 -2.30 -12.65 -5.91
CA ILE A 90 -1.82 -13.24 -4.65
C ILE A 90 -0.33 -13.52 -4.77
N ASP A 91 0.47 -13.15 -3.77
CA ASP A 91 1.92 -13.36 -3.80
C ASP A 91 2.53 -12.77 -5.08
N LEU A 92 2.41 -11.46 -5.24
CA LEU A 92 2.88 -10.72 -6.41
C LEU A 92 4.16 -9.94 -6.06
N LYS A 93 5.19 -10.06 -6.88
CA LYS A 93 6.37 -9.19 -6.78
C LYS A 93 6.66 -8.50 -8.10
N MET A 94 6.68 -7.18 -8.09
CA MET A 94 7.09 -6.34 -9.22
C MET A 94 8.26 -5.47 -8.77
N LYS A 95 9.42 -5.61 -9.42
CA LYS A 95 10.66 -4.92 -9.03
C LYS A 95 11.41 -4.40 -10.24
N ASP A 96 12.09 -3.27 -10.07
CA ASP A 96 13.02 -2.71 -11.07
C ASP A 96 12.34 -2.51 -12.43
N VAL A 97 11.23 -1.74 -12.43
CA VAL A 97 10.42 -1.48 -13.63
C VAL A 97 10.42 0.00 -13.98
N THR A 98 10.69 0.31 -15.23
CA THR A 98 10.66 1.66 -15.79
C THR A 98 9.45 1.82 -16.70
N MET A 99 8.53 2.70 -16.31
CA MET A 99 7.34 3.06 -17.08
C MET A 99 7.69 4.11 -18.14
N ILE A 100 7.48 3.80 -19.42
CA ILE A 100 7.85 4.64 -20.55
C ILE A 100 6.61 5.30 -21.16
N GLY A 101 6.70 6.60 -21.45
CA GLY A 101 5.67 7.29 -22.23
C GLY A 101 5.43 6.67 -23.61
N ASN A 102 4.16 6.56 -24.01
CA ASN A 102 3.77 6.04 -25.32
C ASN A 102 3.54 7.22 -26.28
N ASP A 103 4.39 7.38 -27.30
CA ASP A 103 4.27 8.46 -28.31
C ASP A 103 3.25 8.15 -29.43
N GLY A 104 2.52 7.03 -29.33
CA GLY A 104 1.56 6.59 -30.34
C GLY A 104 0.22 7.32 -30.30
N ASN A 105 0.03 8.30 -31.20
CA ASN A 105 -1.23 8.95 -31.62
C ASN A 105 -2.03 9.71 -30.55
N LYS A 106 -1.61 10.95 -30.29
CA LYS A 106 -2.37 12.02 -29.60
C LYS A 106 -3.50 12.59 -30.46
N ASN A 107 -4.52 11.79 -30.79
CA ASN A 107 -5.70 12.26 -31.57
C ASN A 107 -7.04 12.13 -30.82
N SER A 108 -7.04 12.19 -29.49
CA SER A 108 -8.28 12.29 -28.71
C SER A 108 -8.15 13.33 -27.62
N GLU A 109 -9.14 14.22 -27.52
CA GLU A 109 -9.29 15.37 -26.60
C GLU A 109 -9.37 15.01 -25.10
N ILE A 110 -8.71 13.93 -24.65
CA ILE A 110 -8.54 13.63 -23.22
C ILE A 110 -7.16 14.16 -22.82
N LYS A 111 -7.15 15.30 -22.12
CA LYS A 111 -5.94 16.06 -21.76
C LYS A 111 -4.99 15.36 -20.78
N ASP A 112 -5.42 14.31 -20.08
CA ASP A 112 -4.57 13.57 -19.14
C ASP A 112 -4.50 12.08 -19.53
N SER A 113 -3.34 11.58 -19.97
CA SER A 113 -3.18 10.14 -20.21
C SER A 113 -2.87 9.46 -18.87
N LEU A 114 -3.85 8.73 -18.35
CA LEU A 114 -3.72 7.96 -17.10
C LEU A 114 -2.83 6.73 -17.33
N LYS A 115 -1.70 6.68 -16.62
CA LYS A 115 -0.71 5.60 -16.70
C LYS A 115 -0.58 4.91 -15.36
N GLY A 116 -0.62 3.59 -15.36
CA GLY A 116 -0.42 2.80 -14.16
C GLY A 116 0.23 1.47 -14.44
N LEU A 117 1.03 0.99 -13.49
CA LEU A 117 1.56 -0.38 -13.54
C LEU A 117 0.40 -1.39 -13.49
N ILE A 118 -0.63 -1.08 -12.69
CA ILE A 118 -1.90 -1.79 -12.66
C ILE A 118 -3.02 -0.79 -12.94
N ILE A 119 -3.89 -1.12 -13.89
CA ILE A 119 -5.02 -0.27 -14.27
C ILE A 119 -6.33 -1.01 -14.05
N MET A 120 -7.22 -0.44 -13.24
CA MET A 120 -8.60 -0.89 -13.08
C MET A 120 -9.52 0.06 -13.84
N LYS A 121 -10.21 -0.44 -14.86
CA LYS A 121 -11.13 0.33 -15.72
C LYS A 121 -12.54 0.40 -15.13
N GLU A 122 -13.37 1.29 -15.67
CA GLU A 122 -14.76 1.54 -15.26
C GLU A 122 -15.62 0.28 -15.09
N LYS A 123 -15.50 -0.69 -15.98
CA LYS A 123 -16.35 -1.91 -15.95
C LYS A 123 -15.80 -3.02 -15.05
N ALA A 124 -14.66 -2.80 -14.40
CA ALA A 124 -14.12 -3.74 -13.43
C ALA A 124 -14.86 -3.61 -12.10
N SER A 125 -15.21 -4.74 -11.49
CA SER A 125 -15.90 -4.80 -10.21
C SER A 125 -14.95 -4.98 -9.02
N LEU A 126 -13.77 -5.57 -9.22
CA LEU A 126 -12.81 -5.81 -8.14
C LEU A 126 -11.37 -5.90 -8.66
N LEU A 127 -10.45 -5.22 -7.98
CA LEU A 127 -9.04 -5.55 -7.95
C LEU A 127 -8.66 -5.87 -6.50
N LYS A 128 -8.36 -7.14 -6.21
CA LYS A 128 -7.84 -7.58 -4.90
C LYS A 128 -6.36 -7.92 -5.03
N MET A 129 -5.54 -7.46 -4.10
CA MET A 129 -4.11 -7.81 -4.02
C MET A 129 -3.78 -8.26 -2.61
N GLU A 130 -3.12 -9.40 -2.49
CA GLU A 130 -2.71 -9.99 -1.21
C GLU A 130 -1.23 -10.38 -1.27
N LYS A 131 -0.48 -10.08 -0.19
CA LYS A 131 0.94 -10.46 -0.06
C LYS A 131 1.76 -9.98 -1.26
N PHE A 132 1.72 -8.68 -1.52
CA PHE A 132 2.38 -8.08 -2.68
C PHE A 132 3.57 -7.21 -2.30
N LEU A 133 4.55 -7.11 -3.21
CA LEU A 133 5.68 -6.19 -3.15
C LEU A 133 5.82 -5.47 -4.49
N ILE A 134 5.69 -4.15 -4.48
CA ILE A 134 5.95 -3.28 -5.62
C ILE A 134 7.11 -2.36 -5.26
N GLU A 135 8.23 -2.55 -5.93
CA GLU A 135 9.51 -1.95 -5.55
C GLU A 135 10.22 -1.32 -6.74
N ASN A 136 10.89 -0.19 -6.51
CA ASN A 136 11.77 0.46 -7.47
C ASN A 136 11.11 0.65 -8.85
N ILE A 137 9.93 1.24 -8.85
CA ILE A 137 9.23 1.63 -10.07
C ILE A 137 9.65 3.05 -10.42
N THR A 138 10.21 3.22 -11.61
CA THR A 138 10.62 4.51 -12.15
C THR A 138 9.85 4.81 -13.42
N SER A 139 10.14 5.94 -14.03
CA SER A 139 9.47 6.35 -15.25
C SER A 139 10.29 7.32 -16.07
N GLN A 140 10.15 7.21 -17.39
CA GLN A 140 10.92 7.98 -18.34
C GLN A 140 10.04 8.43 -19.51
N GLY A 141 10.26 9.66 -19.99
CA GLY A 141 9.55 10.18 -21.18
C GLY A 141 8.03 10.35 -20.98
N ILE A 142 7.58 10.46 -19.73
CA ILE A 142 6.18 10.76 -19.39
C ILE A 142 6.01 12.29 -19.37
N ASN A 143 4.95 12.81 -19.99
CA ASN A 143 4.71 14.26 -20.02
C ASN A 143 4.35 14.77 -18.63
N ASN A 144 4.61 16.05 -18.36
CA ASN A 144 4.30 16.64 -17.05
C ASN A 144 2.79 16.67 -16.72
N GLU A 145 1.93 16.51 -17.72
CA GLU A 145 0.47 16.46 -17.55
C GLU A 145 -0.06 15.03 -17.37
N ASP A 146 0.77 14.00 -17.63
CA ASP A 146 0.36 12.61 -17.47
C ASP A 146 0.33 12.22 -16.00
N ILE A 147 -0.75 11.57 -15.60
CA ILE A 147 -0.92 11.06 -14.24
C ILE A 147 -0.33 9.65 -14.20
N THR A 148 0.67 9.44 -13.35
CA THR A 148 1.27 8.12 -13.14
C THR A 148 1.09 7.67 -11.69
N SER A 149 0.84 6.38 -11.48
CA SER A 149 0.80 5.75 -10.15
C SER A 149 0.99 4.24 -10.27
N ALA A 150 1.35 3.55 -9.19
CA ALA A 150 1.43 2.09 -9.24
C ALA A 150 0.07 1.46 -9.59
N ILE A 151 -1.00 1.94 -8.95
CA ILE A 151 -2.39 1.56 -9.22
C ILE A 151 -3.16 2.79 -9.67
N VAL A 152 -3.80 2.68 -10.84
CA VAL A 152 -4.80 3.63 -11.32
C VAL A 152 -6.17 2.98 -11.29
N MET A 153 -7.09 3.56 -10.53
CA MET A 153 -8.47 3.11 -10.40
C MET A 153 -9.42 4.12 -11.05
N GLN A 154 -10.07 3.70 -12.13
CA GLN A 154 -11.20 4.39 -12.76
C GLN A 154 -12.51 3.70 -12.37
N GLY A 155 -12.72 3.47 -11.08
CA GLY A 155 -13.78 2.58 -10.59
C GLY A 155 -15.18 3.00 -11.02
N GLY A 156 -15.94 2.10 -11.65
CA GLY A 156 -17.38 2.28 -11.90
C GLY A 156 -18.24 1.85 -10.69
N LYS A 157 -19.52 1.60 -10.93
CA LYS A 157 -20.50 1.35 -9.87
C LYS A 157 -20.12 0.16 -8.99
N ASN A 158 -20.03 0.39 -7.69
CA ASN A 158 -19.69 -0.62 -6.67
C ASN A 158 -18.37 -1.34 -6.95
N SER A 159 -17.46 -0.70 -7.69
CA SER A 159 -16.11 -1.21 -7.91
C SER A 159 -15.30 -1.13 -6.61
N ARG A 160 -14.44 -2.13 -6.41
CA ARG A 160 -13.64 -2.26 -5.19
C ARG A 160 -12.15 -2.41 -5.51
N LEU A 161 -11.32 -1.66 -4.80
CA LEU A 161 -9.89 -1.90 -4.68
C LEU A 161 -9.62 -2.43 -3.26
N GLU A 162 -9.10 -3.65 -3.16
CA GLU A 162 -8.82 -4.32 -1.90
C GLU A 162 -7.33 -4.68 -1.83
N LEU A 163 -6.59 -4.10 -0.88
CA LEU A 163 -5.15 -4.36 -0.70
C LEU A 163 -4.92 -4.96 0.70
N LEU A 164 -4.25 -6.09 0.77
CA LEU A 164 -4.02 -6.83 2.01
C LEU A 164 -2.54 -7.24 2.16
N ASN A 165 -1.95 -6.92 3.31
CA ASN A 165 -0.63 -7.38 3.74
C ASN A 165 0.46 -7.20 2.65
N GLY A 166 0.59 -5.98 2.13
CA GLY A 166 1.48 -5.68 1.01
C GLY A 166 2.35 -4.46 1.22
N GLN A 167 3.28 -4.22 0.29
CA GLN A 167 4.26 -3.16 0.40
C GLN A 167 4.44 -2.44 -0.93
N PHE A 168 4.39 -1.11 -0.88
CA PHE A 168 4.91 -0.23 -1.91
C PHE A 168 6.22 0.37 -1.39
N ASN A 169 7.34 0.07 -2.06
CA ASN A 169 8.65 0.64 -1.78
C ASN A 169 9.17 1.33 -3.04
N LEU A 170 8.66 2.53 -3.31
CA LEU A 170 9.03 3.27 -4.52
C LEU A 170 10.30 4.09 -4.30
N ALA A 171 10.84 4.66 -5.37
CA ALA A 171 11.99 5.55 -5.28
C ALA A 171 11.51 7.02 -5.22
N ILE A 172 11.75 7.69 -4.08
CA ILE A 172 11.25 9.04 -3.73
C ILE A 172 11.49 10.09 -4.85
N TYR A 173 12.52 9.90 -5.69
CA TYR A 173 12.99 10.91 -6.64
C TYR A 173 12.90 10.50 -8.12
N THR A 174 12.59 9.24 -8.42
CA THR A 174 12.51 8.71 -9.80
C THR A 174 11.17 8.06 -10.12
N SER A 175 10.30 7.85 -9.13
CA SER A 175 8.91 7.41 -9.34
C SER A 175 8.05 8.59 -9.79
N THR A 176 7.18 8.40 -10.78
CA THR A 176 6.24 9.45 -11.28
C THR A 176 4.90 9.49 -10.56
N GLY A 177 4.79 8.92 -9.38
CA GLY A 177 3.47 8.73 -8.80
C GLY A 177 3.42 8.03 -7.46
N GLY A 178 2.31 8.24 -6.77
CA GLY A 178 1.99 7.49 -5.57
C GLY A 178 1.61 6.04 -5.85
N ALA A 179 1.29 5.33 -4.78
CA ALA A 179 0.81 3.95 -4.85
C ALA A 179 -0.57 3.87 -5.50
N ILE A 180 -1.48 4.78 -5.14
CA ILE A 180 -2.88 4.74 -5.55
C ILE A 180 -3.31 6.10 -6.09
N TYR A 181 -3.80 6.09 -7.33
CA TYR A 181 -4.57 7.18 -7.91
C TYR A 181 -5.99 6.70 -8.23
N ALA A 182 -6.99 7.29 -7.57
CA ALA A 182 -8.39 6.96 -7.77
C ALA A 182 -9.15 8.14 -8.38
N ASN A 183 -9.73 7.90 -9.56
CA ASN A 183 -10.62 8.84 -10.25
C ASN A 183 -11.92 8.09 -10.61
N PRO A 184 -12.80 7.87 -9.63
CA PRO A 184 -14.04 7.11 -9.80
C PRO A 184 -14.93 7.68 -10.90
N GLN A 185 -15.62 6.80 -11.61
CA GLN A 185 -16.68 7.12 -12.57
C GLN A 185 -18.08 6.91 -11.97
N GLU A 186 -18.17 6.24 -10.81
CA GLU A 186 -19.36 6.10 -9.98
C GLU A 186 -18.94 5.82 -8.52
N THR A 187 -19.90 5.62 -7.60
CA THR A 187 -19.60 5.22 -6.22
C THR A 187 -18.77 3.93 -6.18
N SER A 188 -17.67 3.98 -5.43
CA SER A 188 -16.69 2.89 -5.33
C SER A 188 -16.08 2.80 -3.92
N LEU A 189 -15.28 1.77 -3.68
CA LEU A 189 -14.64 1.50 -2.40
C LEU A 189 -13.14 1.26 -2.57
N ILE A 190 -12.35 1.84 -1.67
CA ILE A 190 -10.94 1.52 -1.45
C ILE A 190 -10.80 0.97 -0.04
N GLN A 191 -10.42 -0.30 0.07
CA GLN A 191 -10.13 -0.97 1.33
C GLN A 191 -8.67 -1.41 1.34
N VAL A 192 -7.94 -0.98 2.36
CA VAL A 192 -6.50 -1.23 2.50
C VAL A 192 -6.23 -1.71 3.92
N GLU A 193 -5.55 -2.83 4.05
CA GLU A 193 -5.23 -3.42 5.33
C GLU A 193 -3.79 -3.92 5.40
N GLY A 194 -3.06 -3.53 6.44
CA GLY A 194 -1.71 -4.03 6.68
C GLY A 194 -0.73 -3.65 5.56
N VAL A 195 -0.93 -2.49 4.91
CA VAL A 195 -0.07 -2.05 3.81
C VAL A 195 0.97 -1.05 4.27
N LEU A 196 2.22 -1.25 3.85
CA LEU A 196 3.31 -0.29 3.98
C LEU A 196 3.41 0.57 2.70
N PHE A 197 3.21 1.88 2.86
CA PHE A 197 3.48 2.90 1.84
C PHE A 197 4.79 3.58 2.18
N GLN A 198 5.86 3.15 1.53
CA GLN A 198 7.21 3.62 1.80
C GLN A 198 7.81 4.34 0.60
N ASN A 199 8.49 5.46 0.85
CA ASN A 199 9.30 6.16 -0.13
C ASN A 199 8.48 6.56 -1.39
N GLN A 200 7.17 6.76 -1.21
CA GLN A 200 6.29 7.14 -2.29
C GLN A 200 6.53 8.61 -2.63
N GLY A 201 6.66 8.88 -3.92
CA GLY A 201 6.92 10.20 -4.46
C GLY A 201 6.08 10.39 -5.70
N SER A 202 5.67 11.61 -5.95
CA SER A 202 4.77 11.93 -7.04
C SER A 202 5.41 12.24 -8.39
N GLY A 203 6.72 12.09 -8.50
CA GLY A 203 7.48 12.57 -9.65
C GLY A 203 7.64 14.08 -9.74
N GLN A 204 8.07 14.50 -10.94
CA GLN A 204 8.63 15.82 -11.27
C GLN A 204 7.60 16.96 -11.41
N THR A 205 6.30 16.71 -11.28
CA THR A 205 5.26 17.61 -11.79
C THR A 205 4.56 18.46 -10.74
N GLY A 206 4.95 18.31 -9.48
CA GLY A 206 4.38 19.04 -8.37
C GLY A 206 2.99 18.55 -7.98
N SER A 207 2.86 18.03 -6.77
CA SER A 207 1.99 16.89 -6.57
C SER A 207 1.10 16.89 -5.36
N ARG A 208 0.14 15.97 -5.42
CA ARG A 208 -0.90 15.77 -4.43
C ARG A 208 -0.92 14.31 -4.01
N GLY A 209 -0.73 14.04 -2.72
CA GLY A 209 -0.99 12.73 -2.12
C GLY A 209 0.13 11.73 -2.40
N GLY A 210 1.27 11.91 -1.74
CA GLY A 210 2.51 11.17 -2.02
C GLY A 210 2.33 9.65 -2.10
N ALA A 211 1.44 9.07 -1.29
CA ALA A 211 1.05 7.67 -1.40
C ALA A 211 -0.34 7.46 -2.06
N VAL A 212 -1.33 8.28 -1.69
CA VAL A 212 -2.72 8.11 -2.09
C VAL A 212 -3.32 9.43 -2.57
N PHE A 213 -3.85 9.43 -3.79
CA PHE A 213 -4.67 10.49 -4.33
C PHE A 213 -6.08 9.98 -4.67
N VAL A 214 -7.11 10.72 -4.26
CA VAL A 214 -8.51 10.40 -4.56
C VAL A 214 -9.27 11.63 -5.05
N ASN A 215 -9.87 11.54 -6.23
CA ASN A 215 -10.75 12.58 -6.78
C ASN A 215 -12.23 12.26 -6.53
N MET A 216 -12.84 12.88 -5.52
CA MET A 216 -14.26 12.77 -5.18
C MET A 216 -15.12 13.95 -5.65
N ARG A 217 -14.65 14.74 -6.62
CA ARG A 217 -15.42 15.90 -7.15
C ARG A 217 -16.72 15.48 -7.83
N ASN A 218 -16.72 14.33 -8.48
CA ASN A 218 -17.89 13.84 -9.21
C ASN A 218 -18.61 12.71 -8.45
N TYR A 219 -17.84 11.80 -7.84
CA TYR A 219 -18.38 10.60 -7.19
C TYR A 219 -17.68 10.31 -5.88
N ASN A 220 -18.44 9.85 -4.89
CA ASN A 220 -17.89 9.46 -3.60
C ASN A 220 -17.09 8.16 -3.72
N VAL A 221 -16.01 8.08 -2.96
CA VAL A 221 -15.29 6.83 -2.72
C VAL A 221 -15.35 6.55 -1.23
N GLU A 222 -15.89 5.39 -0.86
CA GLU A 222 -15.76 4.91 0.51
C GLU A 222 -14.30 4.48 0.72
N MET A 223 -13.69 4.95 1.82
CA MET A 223 -12.29 4.66 2.14
C MET A 223 -12.22 3.95 3.48
N LYS A 224 -11.46 2.86 3.53
CA LYS A 224 -11.20 2.12 4.77
C LYS A 224 -9.75 1.65 4.78
N PHE A 225 -8.94 2.27 5.62
CA PHE A 225 -7.54 1.98 5.82
C PHE A 225 -7.35 1.48 7.24
N THR A 226 -6.79 0.29 7.38
CA THR A 226 -6.56 -0.32 8.69
C THR A 226 -5.16 -0.90 8.83
N ARG A 227 -4.48 -0.65 9.96
CA ARG A 227 -3.09 -1.10 10.21
C ARG A 227 -2.07 -0.64 9.14
N CYS A 228 -2.31 0.48 8.46
CA CYS A 228 -1.41 0.98 7.42
C CYS A 228 -0.24 1.78 8.00
N VAL A 229 0.92 1.67 7.37
CA VAL A 229 2.11 2.45 7.73
C VAL A 229 2.49 3.32 6.56
N PHE A 230 2.64 4.61 6.80
CA PHE A 230 3.12 5.58 5.84
C PHE A 230 4.50 6.07 6.26
N TYR A 231 5.52 5.89 5.42
CA TYR A 231 6.90 6.13 5.81
C TYR A 231 7.70 6.82 4.70
N ARG A 232 8.29 7.98 5.01
CA ARG A 232 9.14 8.75 4.08
C ARG A 232 8.48 9.01 2.71
N ASN A 233 7.17 9.22 2.72
CA ASN A 233 6.46 9.65 1.53
C ASN A 233 6.59 11.17 1.38
N ASN A 234 6.67 11.65 0.14
CA ASN A 234 6.89 13.05 -0.15
C ASN A 234 6.02 13.51 -1.32
N ALA A 235 5.36 14.65 -1.14
CA ALA A 235 4.58 15.34 -2.16
C ALA A 235 4.49 16.83 -1.81
N GLU A 236 4.23 17.68 -2.81
CA GLU A 236 4.06 19.12 -2.56
C GLU A 236 2.85 19.43 -1.67
N LYS A 237 1.81 18.58 -1.77
CA LYS A 237 0.55 18.71 -1.04
C LYS A 237 0.11 17.35 -0.53
N GLY A 238 0.02 17.17 0.79
CA GLY A 238 -0.35 15.89 1.37
C GLY A 238 0.77 14.88 1.21
N SER A 239 1.76 14.87 2.10
CA SER A 239 2.92 13.97 1.98
C SER A 239 2.50 12.49 1.89
N ASN A 240 1.36 12.14 2.48
CA ASN A 240 0.78 10.80 2.41
C ASN A 240 -0.49 10.76 1.57
N ILE A 241 -1.50 11.56 1.92
CA ILE A 241 -2.85 11.43 1.35
C ILE A 241 -3.34 12.79 0.86
N PHE A 242 -3.94 12.80 -0.33
CA PHE A 242 -4.65 13.96 -0.85
C PHE A 242 -6.00 13.59 -1.41
N ILE A 243 -7.04 14.33 -1.02
CA ILE A 243 -8.41 14.09 -1.47
C ILE A 243 -9.01 15.37 -2.05
N GLN A 244 -9.63 15.28 -3.22
CA GLN A 244 -10.43 16.38 -3.77
C GLN A 244 -11.91 16.10 -3.52
N TYR A 245 -12.56 16.94 -2.72
CA TYR A 245 -14.00 16.86 -2.51
C TYR A 245 -14.75 17.85 -3.40
N GLN A 246 -15.99 17.54 -3.72
CA GLN A 246 -16.95 18.50 -4.25
C GLN A 246 -17.48 19.43 -3.14
N THR A 247 -17.80 18.86 -1.99
CA THR A 247 -18.35 19.59 -0.84
C THR A 247 -17.73 19.12 0.48
N PHE A 248 -17.82 19.95 1.53
CA PHE A 248 -17.32 19.59 2.86
C PHE A 248 -18.03 18.39 3.49
N GLN A 249 -19.27 18.08 3.09
CA GLN A 249 -20.01 16.93 3.64
C GLN A 249 -19.46 15.58 3.18
N GLN A 250 -18.67 15.53 2.11
CA GLN A 250 -18.05 14.29 1.61
C GLN A 250 -16.76 13.91 2.35
N ARG A 251 -16.29 14.76 3.27
CA ARG A 251 -15.03 14.52 3.97
C ARG A 251 -15.04 13.15 4.64
N VAL A 252 -14.01 12.36 4.35
CA VAL A 252 -13.82 11.06 4.99
C VAL A 252 -13.76 11.22 6.50
N ASP A 253 -14.38 10.29 7.20
CA ASP A 253 -14.41 10.27 8.66
C ASP A 253 -13.09 9.74 9.23
N LYS A 254 -12.76 10.07 10.47
CA LYS A 254 -11.57 9.54 11.15
C LYS A 254 -11.60 8.02 11.28
N SER A 255 -12.78 7.43 11.45
CA SER A 255 -12.98 5.97 11.45
C SER A 255 -12.60 5.29 10.13
N SER A 256 -12.41 6.05 9.05
CA SER A 256 -11.86 5.55 7.78
C SER A 256 -10.38 5.14 7.90
N PHE A 257 -9.68 5.58 8.95
CA PHE A 257 -8.27 5.32 9.20
C PHE A 257 -8.07 4.80 10.63
N THR A 258 -8.08 3.48 10.80
CA THR A 258 -8.00 2.82 12.10
C THR A 258 -6.68 2.07 12.26
N GLY A 259 -5.95 2.26 13.36
CA GLY A 259 -4.63 1.64 13.48
C GLY A 259 -3.60 2.10 12.44
N CYS A 260 -3.82 3.20 11.73
CA CYS A 260 -2.91 3.72 10.72
C CYS A 260 -1.93 4.73 11.32
N THR A 261 -0.65 4.65 10.94
CA THR A 261 0.39 5.55 11.44
C THR A 261 1.24 6.14 10.31
N ALA A 262 1.62 7.41 10.47
CA ALA A 262 2.61 8.09 9.65
C ALA A 262 3.91 8.25 10.44
N ILE A 263 5.01 7.79 9.84
CA ILE A 263 6.37 7.90 10.35
C ILE A 263 7.06 9.00 9.53
N VAL A 264 7.37 10.10 10.21
CA VAL A 264 7.70 11.38 9.60
C VAL A 264 8.87 11.99 10.35
N GLY A 265 9.83 12.52 9.59
CA GLY A 265 11.12 12.96 10.13
C GLY A 265 11.08 14.39 10.69
N SER A 266 10.07 15.16 10.34
CA SER A 266 9.89 16.55 10.79
C SER A 266 8.43 16.86 11.17
N SER A 267 8.23 17.90 11.98
CA SER A 267 6.90 18.39 12.35
C SER A 267 6.13 18.95 11.16
N THR A 268 6.83 19.55 10.19
CA THR A 268 6.18 20.06 8.98
C THR A 268 5.54 18.93 8.17
N GLU A 269 6.24 17.80 8.02
CA GLU A 269 5.69 16.60 7.33
C GLU A 269 4.49 15.99 8.07
N GLN A 270 4.48 16.08 9.41
CA GLN A 270 3.33 15.67 10.24
C GLN A 270 2.10 16.50 9.91
N GLU A 271 2.24 17.82 9.92
CA GLU A 271 1.16 18.76 9.65
C GLU A 271 0.62 18.58 8.22
N VAL A 272 1.50 18.39 7.23
CA VAL A 272 1.08 18.28 5.82
C VAL A 272 0.80 16.84 5.38
N SER A 273 0.64 15.89 6.32
CA SER A 273 0.46 14.47 6.03
C SER A 273 -0.78 14.18 5.18
N VAL A 274 -1.92 14.78 5.56
CA VAL A 274 -3.18 14.67 4.83
C VAL A 274 -3.65 16.06 4.46
N MET A 275 -3.91 16.27 3.17
CA MET A 275 -4.45 17.52 2.65
C MET A 275 -5.66 17.27 1.76
N TYR A 276 -6.47 18.31 1.54
CA TYR A 276 -7.62 18.22 0.65
C TYR A 276 -7.98 19.54 -0.03
N THR A 277 -8.81 19.48 -1.07
CA THR A 277 -9.51 20.65 -1.63
C THR A 277 -11.01 20.44 -1.58
N VAL A 278 -11.78 21.52 -1.70
CA VAL A 278 -13.24 21.46 -1.82
C VAL A 278 -13.70 22.30 -3.02
N GLY A 279 -14.63 21.77 -3.80
CA GLY A 279 -15.19 22.43 -4.98
C GLY A 279 -14.27 22.39 -6.20
N SER A 280 -14.55 23.27 -7.16
CA SER A 280 -13.86 23.31 -8.46
C SER A 280 -12.48 23.97 -8.40
N SER A 281 -12.21 24.80 -7.39
CA SER A 281 -10.92 25.48 -7.22
C SER A 281 -9.80 24.47 -6.94
N ALA A 282 -8.77 24.48 -7.77
CA ALA A 282 -7.57 23.69 -7.55
C ALA A 282 -6.51 24.42 -6.71
N THR A 283 -6.71 25.71 -6.42
CA THR A 283 -5.72 26.57 -5.76
C THR A 283 -5.87 26.57 -4.24
N GLU A 284 -7.09 26.44 -3.73
CA GLU A 284 -7.36 26.34 -2.29
C GLU A 284 -7.10 24.91 -1.80
N VAL A 285 -6.16 24.78 -0.87
CA VAL A 285 -5.73 23.52 -0.28
C VAL A 285 -5.75 23.67 1.22
N PHE A 286 -6.33 22.69 1.90
CA PHE A 286 -6.48 22.65 3.34
C PHE A 286 -5.68 21.50 3.93
N ILE A 287 -5.11 21.72 5.11
CA ILE A 287 -4.54 20.67 5.94
C ILE A 287 -5.67 19.98 6.70
N ASP A 288 -5.64 18.65 6.76
CA ASP A 288 -6.56 17.90 7.61
C ASP A 288 -6.02 17.77 9.04
N GLU A 289 -6.42 18.70 9.90
CA GLU A 289 -5.99 18.78 11.30
C GLU A 289 -6.63 17.72 12.22
N ARG A 290 -7.48 16.83 11.69
CA ARG A 290 -8.19 15.82 12.51
C ARG A 290 -7.31 14.63 12.91
N ASN A 291 -6.04 14.62 12.48
CA ASN A 291 -5.08 13.55 12.70
C ASN A 291 -5.64 12.19 12.24
N LEU A 292 -5.99 12.09 10.94
CA LEU A 292 -6.49 10.84 10.35
C LEU A 292 -5.44 9.72 10.44
N LEU A 293 -4.17 10.07 10.26
CA LEU A 293 -3.04 9.18 10.48
C LEU A 293 -2.44 9.52 11.84
N HIS A 294 -2.32 8.52 12.73
CA HIS A 294 -1.59 8.73 13.96
C HIS A 294 -0.15 9.10 13.62
N SER A 295 0.38 10.13 14.25
CA SER A 295 1.80 10.44 14.22
C SER A 295 2.23 10.70 15.66
N SER A 296 3.43 10.23 16.00
CA SER A 296 3.99 10.53 17.31
C SER A 296 4.50 11.96 17.34
N PHE A 297 4.32 12.68 18.46
CA PHE A 297 5.02 13.94 18.68
C PHE A 297 6.55 13.75 18.74
N SER A 298 7.00 12.54 19.06
CA SER A 298 8.40 12.12 18.95
C SER A 298 8.72 11.78 17.50
N LYS A 299 9.84 12.32 16.99
CA LYS A 299 10.30 12.03 15.62
C LYS A 299 10.69 10.56 15.50
N GLN A 300 9.87 9.79 14.80
CA GLN A 300 10.17 8.41 14.43
C GLN A 300 10.95 8.40 13.11
N GLN A 301 12.14 7.79 13.09
CA GLN A 301 13.04 7.85 11.93
C GLN A 301 13.05 6.58 11.07
N GLN A 302 12.64 5.45 11.66
CA GLN A 302 12.74 4.12 11.08
C GLN A 302 11.36 3.46 11.07
N LYS A 303 11.08 2.59 10.08
CA LYS A 303 9.82 1.84 10.03
C LYS A 303 9.86 0.60 10.92
N GLU A 304 11.06 0.09 11.16
CA GLU A 304 11.38 -1.09 11.93
C GLU A 304 11.18 -0.89 13.44
N VAL A 305 10.66 0.26 13.88
CA VAL A 305 10.23 0.50 15.27
C VAL A 305 8.72 0.32 15.45
N VAL A 306 7.98 0.05 14.37
CA VAL A 306 6.55 -0.29 14.41
C VAL A 306 6.42 -1.80 14.53
N ARG A 307 5.57 -2.26 15.47
CA ARG A 307 5.26 -3.68 15.66
C ARG A 307 3.75 -3.90 15.65
N PHE A 308 3.35 -5.04 15.13
CA PHE A 308 1.94 -5.45 15.03
C PHE A 308 1.63 -6.59 15.98
N ILE A 309 0.48 -6.49 16.65
CA ILE A 309 -0.09 -7.55 17.47
C ILE A 309 -1.50 -7.84 16.96
N ALA A 310 -1.82 -9.10 16.73
CA ALA A 310 -3.14 -9.53 16.28
C ALA A 310 -3.51 -10.89 16.88
N ASN A 311 -4.79 -11.06 17.18
CA ASN A 311 -5.33 -12.40 17.43
C ASN A 311 -5.28 -13.20 16.11
N PRO A 312 -4.74 -14.43 16.11
CA PRO A 312 -4.60 -15.21 14.88
C PRO A 312 -5.95 -15.47 14.19
N ASP A 313 -6.01 -15.19 12.90
CA ASP A 313 -7.13 -15.50 12.02
C ASP A 313 -6.64 -15.82 10.58
N GLU A 314 -7.55 -15.98 9.62
CA GLU A 314 -7.20 -16.32 8.23
C GLU A 314 -6.30 -15.28 7.54
N ASP A 315 -6.49 -13.99 7.88
CA ASP A 315 -5.76 -12.86 7.29
C ASP A 315 -4.56 -12.41 8.16
N HIS A 316 -4.48 -12.90 9.40
CA HIS A 316 -3.51 -12.54 10.44
C HIS A 316 -2.85 -13.75 11.09
N ASP A 317 -2.33 -14.68 10.29
CA ASP A 317 -1.70 -15.87 10.84
C ASP A 317 -0.44 -15.53 11.68
N PHE A 318 -0.15 -16.37 12.67
CA PHE A 318 1.03 -16.24 13.53
C PHE A 318 1.89 -17.50 13.42
N ASP A 319 3.04 -17.38 12.75
CA ASP A 319 4.03 -18.44 12.68
C ASP A 319 5.08 -18.24 13.78
N SER A 320 4.96 -19.05 14.84
CA SER A 320 5.92 -19.04 15.97
C SER A 320 7.35 -19.43 15.62
N THR A 321 7.61 -19.96 14.43
CA THR A 321 8.96 -20.27 13.94
C THR A 321 9.62 -19.08 13.24
N GLN A 322 8.82 -18.08 12.86
CA GLN A 322 9.29 -16.88 12.19
C GLN A 322 9.27 -15.68 13.14
N LYS A 323 10.11 -14.70 12.85
CA LYS A 323 10.09 -13.43 13.57
C LYS A 323 8.73 -12.75 13.35
N CYS A 324 8.01 -12.47 14.43
CA CYS A 324 6.73 -11.79 14.38
C CYS A 324 6.87 -10.26 14.57
N GLY A 325 5.74 -9.58 14.44
CA GLY A 325 5.63 -8.15 14.67
C GLY A 325 5.60 -7.34 13.38
N PHE A 326 5.39 -7.99 12.24
CA PHE A 326 5.23 -7.37 10.93
C PHE A 326 3.76 -7.42 10.49
N GLN A 327 3.41 -6.70 9.42
CA GLN A 327 2.03 -6.62 8.93
C GLN A 327 1.45 -7.99 8.54
N ASP A 328 2.28 -8.82 7.90
CA ASP A 328 2.00 -10.13 7.33
C ASP A 328 2.29 -11.31 8.28
N ASN A 329 2.98 -11.04 9.39
CA ASN A 329 3.19 -11.97 10.50
C ASN A 329 3.15 -11.19 11.83
N PRO A 330 1.97 -10.73 12.27
CA PRO A 330 1.83 -10.04 13.54
C PRO A 330 2.17 -10.98 14.70
N CYS A 331 2.60 -10.42 15.84
CA CYS A 331 2.71 -11.23 17.04
C CYS A 331 1.33 -11.54 17.63
N ASP A 332 1.16 -12.70 18.24
CA ASP A 332 -0.06 -13.07 18.97
C ASP A 332 -0.23 -12.25 20.27
N THR A 333 0.88 -11.91 20.92
CA THR A 333 0.91 -11.20 22.20
C THR A 333 2.08 -10.23 22.32
N TYR A 334 2.01 -9.30 23.29
CA TYR A 334 3.14 -8.44 23.63
C TYR A 334 4.33 -9.26 24.14
N ALA A 335 4.08 -10.32 24.92
CA ALA A 335 5.14 -11.18 25.43
C ALA A 335 5.92 -11.86 24.30
N SER A 336 5.24 -12.34 23.26
CA SER A 336 5.89 -12.88 22.06
C SER A 336 6.71 -11.81 21.34
N MET A 337 6.15 -10.61 21.16
CA MET A 337 6.87 -9.48 20.56
C MET A 337 8.17 -9.16 21.31
N ILE A 338 8.13 -9.07 22.64
CA ILE A 338 9.31 -8.78 23.46
C ILE A 338 10.35 -9.90 23.38
N LYS A 339 9.93 -11.18 23.39
CA LYS A 339 10.87 -12.31 23.22
C LYS A 339 11.65 -12.23 21.89
N TYR A 340 11.04 -11.70 20.84
CA TYR A 340 11.73 -11.46 19.57
C TYR A 340 12.61 -10.22 19.63
N LEU A 341 12.11 -9.14 20.22
CA LEU A 341 12.84 -7.89 20.37
C LEU A 341 14.14 -8.06 21.17
N GLU A 342 14.11 -8.83 22.26
CA GLU A 342 15.28 -9.15 23.10
C GLU A 342 16.36 -9.94 22.34
N LYS A 343 16.01 -10.60 21.23
CA LYS A 343 16.95 -11.30 20.35
C LYS A 343 17.50 -10.40 19.25
N GLU A 344 16.92 -9.22 19.03
CA GLU A 344 17.42 -8.27 18.04
C GLU A 344 18.68 -7.59 18.57
N VAL A 345 19.73 -7.56 17.76
CA VAL A 345 20.90 -6.74 18.05
C VAL A 345 20.49 -5.29 17.94
N HIS A 346 20.72 -4.50 18.99
CA HIS A 346 20.44 -3.07 18.98
C HIS A 346 21.34 -2.35 17.97
N ASN A 347 20.74 -1.66 17.00
CA ASN A 347 21.48 -0.84 16.05
C ASN A 347 21.47 0.63 16.50
N PRO A 348 22.62 1.35 16.45
CA PRO A 348 22.69 2.77 16.83
C PRO A 348 21.82 3.71 16.00
N ASP A 349 21.50 3.33 14.76
CA ASP A 349 20.58 4.07 13.88
C ASP A 349 19.10 3.87 14.23
N GLY A 350 18.83 3.01 15.23
CA GLY A 350 17.52 2.71 15.74
C GLY A 350 16.65 1.86 14.81
N SER A 351 17.25 1.15 13.85
CA SER A 351 16.55 0.23 12.93
C SER A 351 16.22 -1.14 13.54
N SER A 352 16.77 -1.47 14.71
CA SER A 352 16.52 -2.75 15.38
C SER A 352 16.70 -2.66 16.89
N GLY A 353 16.12 -3.63 17.60
CA GLY A 353 16.23 -3.76 19.05
C GLY A 353 15.42 -2.72 19.84
N ARG A 354 14.50 -2.02 19.19
CA ARG A 354 13.56 -1.10 19.86
C ARG A 354 12.18 -1.07 19.22
N VAL A 355 11.18 -0.61 19.97
CA VAL A 355 9.79 -0.43 19.53
C VAL A 355 9.27 0.91 20.01
N GLU A 356 8.85 1.75 19.07
CA GLU A 356 8.29 3.09 19.35
C GLU A 356 6.79 3.16 19.03
N THR A 357 6.25 2.21 18.26
CA THR A 357 4.81 2.10 17.98
C THR A 357 4.38 0.64 18.00
N ILE A 358 3.32 0.35 18.75
CA ILE A 358 2.66 -0.95 18.80
C ILE A 358 1.24 -0.79 18.27
N ILE A 359 0.89 -1.55 17.24
CA ILE A 359 -0.43 -1.52 16.60
C ILE A 359 -1.14 -2.83 16.90
N PHE A 360 -2.22 -2.74 17.67
CA PHE A 360 -3.13 -3.85 17.94
C PHE A 360 -4.22 -3.92 16.87
N TRP A 361 -4.48 -5.14 16.39
CA TRP A 361 -5.64 -5.42 15.55
C TRP A 361 -6.94 -5.37 16.38
N LYS A 362 -8.06 -5.60 15.72
CA LYS A 362 -9.36 -5.81 16.36
C LYS A 362 -9.30 -7.03 17.28
N GLY A 363 -10.15 -7.03 18.29
CA GLY A 363 -10.28 -8.10 19.26
C GLY A 363 -9.99 -7.66 20.69
N LYS A 364 -10.17 -8.63 21.58
CA LYS A 364 -9.85 -8.49 23.00
C LYS A 364 -8.47 -9.06 23.26
N TYR A 365 -7.65 -8.32 23.99
CA TYR A 365 -6.30 -8.69 24.35
C TYR A 365 -6.18 -8.60 25.85
N GLU A 366 -6.13 -9.75 26.50
CA GLU A 366 -5.75 -9.83 27.90
C GLU A 366 -4.22 -9.97 27.98
N GLN A 367 -3.55 -9.04 28.66
CA GLN A 367 -2.09 -9.02 28.73
C GLN A 367 -1.63 -8.83 30.18
N GLN A 368 -0.49 -9.43 30.54
CA GLN A 368 0.27 -8.99 31.70
C GLN A 368 0.66 -7.51 31.54
N ALA A 369 1.03 -6.86 32.65
CA ALA A 369 1.48 -5.46 32.63
C ALA A 369 2.54 -5.24 31.53
N LEU A 370 2.24 -4.36 30.58
CA LEU A 370 3.13 -4.05 29.47
C LEU A 370 4.29 -3.21 30.01
N ARG A 371 5.50 -3.79 30.04
CA ARG A 371 6.69 -3.14 30.57
C ARG A 371 7.43 -2.41 29.47
N LEU A 372 7.16 -1.12 29.33
CA LEU A 372 7.75 -0.30 28.26
C LEU A 372 9.28 -0.19 28.37
N GLN A 373 9.88 -0.47 29.53
CA GLN A 373 11.34 -0.58 29.67
C GLN A 373 11.97 -1.60 28.69
N GLN A 374 11.22 -2.62 28.28
CA GLN A 374 11.69 -3.66 27.37
C GLN A 374 11.68 -3.23 25.90
N THR A 375 11.05 -2.08 25.57
CA THR A 375 11.00 -1.59 24.19
C THR A 375 12.23 -0.79 23.79
N ASN A 376 13.14 -0.48 24.72
CA ASN A 376 14.35 0.31 24.50
C ASN A 376 14.09 1.64 23.76
N ALA A 377 12.93 2.27 24.00
CA ALA A 377 12.52 3.54 23.42
C ALA A 377 12.15 4.54 24.52
N ASP A 378 12.46 5.82 24.30
CA ASP A 378 12.08 6.91 25.23
C ASP A 378 10.58 7.18 25.23
N SER A 379 9.86 6.78 24.18
CA SER A 379 8.40 6.88 24.12
C SER A 379 7.84 5.74 23.28
N VAL A 380 6.65 5.26 23.65
CA VAL A 380 5.94 4.19 22.93
C VAL A 380 4.51 4.62 22.68
N ASN A 381 4.11 4.58 21.41
CA ASN A 381 2.74 4.82 20.99
C ASN A 381 2.00 3.48 20.94
N ILE A 382 0.85 3.40 21.60
CA ILE A 382 -0.03 2.22 21.53
C ILE A 382 -1.26 2.62 20.73
N ILE A 383 -1.51 1.91 19.64
CA ILE A 383 -2.56 2.22 18.68
C ILE A 383 -3.47 0.99 18.54
N GLY A 384 -4.78 1.20 18.50
CA GLY A 384 -5.78 0.16 18.20
C GLY A 384 -6.73 0.60 17.08
N CYS A 385 -7.72 -0.25 16.78
CA CYS A 385 -8.74 0.02 15.76
C CYS A 385 -9.94 0.84 16.29
N GLY A 386 -9.77 1.53 17.43
CA GLY A 386 -10.81 2.25 18.15
C GLY A 386 -11.34 1.47 19.35
N SER A 387 -11.91 2.18 20.34
CA SER A 387 -12.32 1.60 21.62
C SER A 387 -13.45 0.56 21.54
N ALA A 388 -14.20 0.55 20.44
CA ALA A 388 -15.25 -0.43 20.20
C ALA A 388 -14.73 -1.72 19.55
N GLU A 389 -13.55 -1.68 18.92
CA GLU A 389 -13.03 -2.80 18.13
C GLU A 389 -11.78 -3.43 18.73
N THR A 390 -10.96 -2.65 19.45
CA THR A 390 -9.76 -3.13 20.14
C THR A 390 -9.90 -2.87 21.64
N ASP A 391 -9.87 -3.94 22.41
CA ASP A 391 -10.01 -3.91 23.86
C ASP A 391 -8.73 -4.45 24.50
N LEU A 392 -8.08 -3.62 25.31
CA LEU A 392 -6.84 -3.96 26.01
C LEU A 392 -7.14 -4.07 27.50
N GLU A 393 -7.21 -5.32 27.97
CA GLU A 393 -7.55 -5.65 29.35
C GLU A 393 -6.29 -6.11 30.09
N ALA A 394 -6.16 -5.65 31.34
CA ALA A 394 -5.06 -6.09 32.20
C ALA A 394 -5.40 -7.45 32.80
N TRP A 395 -4.47 -8.40 32.74
CA TRP A 395 -4.53 -9.54 33.65
C TRP A 395 -4.49 -9.06 35.10
N PRO A 396 -5.28 -9.69 35.99
CA PRO A 396 -5.16 -9.46 37.42
C PRO A 396 -3.70 -9.68 37.83
N ASN A 397 -3.02 -8.59 38.16
CA ASN A 397 -1.64 -8.62 38.59
C ASN A 397 -1.54 -7.98 39.98
N GLN A 398 -0.46 -8.31 40.70
CA GLN A 398 -0.28 -7.84 42.08
C GLN A 398 -0.22 -6.31 42.20
N GLN A 399 0.03 -5.60 41.08
CA GLN A 399 0.16 -4.15 41.04
C GLN A 399 -1.12 -3.45 40.57
N ASN A 400 -2.12 -4.18 40.04
CA ASN A 400 -3.32 -3.65 39.38
C ASN A 400 -3.03 -2.62 38.27
N VAL A 401 -1.96 -2.82 37.48
CA VAL A 401 -1.55 -1.87 36.41
C VAL A 401 -1.53 -2.55 35.04
N LEU A 402 -2.09 -1.90 34.01
CA LEU A 402 -2.03 -2.34 32.61
C LEU A 402 -0.70 -1.99 31.92
N LEU A 403 -0.21 -0.76 32.11
CA LEU A 403 0.99 -0.22 31.49
C LEU A 403 1.98 0.25 32.56
N GLN A 404 3.22 -0.24 32.50
CA GLN A 404 4.29 0.19 33.39
C GLN A 404 5.44 0.80 32.59
N GLY A 405 5.60 2.13 32.70
CA GLY A 405 6.72 2.88 32.15
C GLY A 405 7.99 2.78 32.99
N GLY A 406 9.14 3.01 32.35
CA GLY A 406 10.42 3.26 32.99
C GLY A 406 10.69 4.73 33.27
N VAL A 407 11.83 5.00 33.91
CA VAL A 407 12.29 6.38 34.11
C VAL A 407 12.57 6.99 32.74
N GLY A 408 11.91 8.11 32.44
CA GLY A 408 12.07 8.82 31.16
C GLY A 408 11.12 8.38 30.04
N GLN A 409 10.13 7.53 30.34
CA GLN A 409 9.08 7.07 29.41
C GLN A 409 7.70 7.66 29.71
#